data_AF-A0A6B9W0T7-F1
#
_entry.id   AF-A0A6B9W0T7-F1
#
_cell.length_a   1.000
_cell.length_b   1.000
_cell.length_c   1.000
_cell.angle_alpha   90.00
_cell.angle_beta   90.00
_cell.angle_gamma   90.00
#
_symmetry.space_group_name_H-M   'P 1'
#
loop_
_entity.id
_entity.type
_entity.pdbx_description
1 polymer ?
#
loop_
_entity_poly.entity_id
_entity_poly.type
_entity_poly.pdbx_seq_one_letter_code
_entity_poly.pdbx_strand_id
1 'polypeptide(L)' 'IVLDLGSGGGIDVLLSAKRVGPTGKAYGLDMTDEMLALANENKRRAGAQ' A
#
# COMPACT_ATOMS: atom_id res chain seq x y z
N ILE A 1 12.14 5.63 -0.93
CA ILE A 1 10.76 5.82 -1.41
C ILE A 1 10.49 4.76 -2.47
N VAL A 2 9.33 4.11 -2.45
CA VAL A 2 8.90 3.08 -3.43
C VAL A 2 7.51 3.45 -3.96
N LEU A 3 7.26 3.18 -5.25
CA LEU A 3 5.95 3.31 -5.89
C LEU A 3 5.59 1.97 -6.54
N ASP A 4 4.38 1.50 -6.28
CA ASP A 4 3.76 0.31 -6.87
C ASP A 4 2.59 0.73 -7.76
N LEU A 5 2.61 0.31 -9.03
CA LEU A 5 1.64 0.70 -10.06
C LEU A 5 0.72 -0.49 -10.38
N GLY A 6 -0.58 -0.31 -10.17
CA GLY A 6 -1.53 -1.43 -10.20
C GLY A 6 -1.43 -2.26 -8.91
N SER A 7 -1.37 -1.60 -7.75
CA SER A 7 -1.10 -2.25 -6.47
C SER A 7 -2.22 -3.19 -5.99
N GLY A 8 -3.36 -3.21 -6.67
CA GLY A 8 -4.53 -4.02 -6.30
C GLY A 8 -4.94 -3.76 -4.86
N GLY A 9 -5.15 -4.84 -4.10
CA GLY A 9 -5.47 -4.77 -2.67
C GLY A 9 -4.32 -4.32 -1.74
N GLY A 10 -3.18 -3.89 -2.28
CA GLY A 10 -2.11 -3.22 -1.53
C GLY A 10 -1.11 -4.12 -0.81
N ILE A 11 -1.09 -5.43 -1.08
CA ILE A 11 -0.20 -6.39 -0.38
C ILE A 11 1.28 -6.02 -0.57
N ASP A 12 1.70 -5.77 -1.81
CA ASP A 12 3.10 -5.48 -2.13
C ASP A 12 3.55 -4.11 -1.60
N VAL A 13 2.63 -3.13 -1.58
CA VAL A 13 2.84 -1.82 -0.94
C VAL A 13 3.06 -1.98 0.57
N LEU A 14 2.24 -2.78 1.25
CA LEU A 14 2.35 -3.01 2.69
C LEU A 14 3.63 -3.78 3.06
N LEU A 15 4.03 -4.75 2.23
CA LEU A 15 5.30 -5.44 2.40
C LEU A 15 6.48 -4.48 2.17
N SER A 16 6.38 -3.64 1.14
CA SER A 16 7.38 -2.62 0.84
C SER A 16 7.50 -1.59 1.96
N ALA A 17 6.38 -1.17 2.59
CA ALA A 17 6.35 -0.25 3.72
C ALA A 17 7.20 -0.77 4.90
N LYS A 18 7.21 -2.08 5.15
CA LYS A 18 8.07 -2.70 6.17
C LYS A 18 9.55 -2.71 5.77
N ARG A 19 9.86 -2.78 4.48
CA ARG A 19 11.24 -2.88 3.95
C ARG A 19 11.93 -1.53 3.84
N VAL A 20 11.19 -0.45 3.57
CA VAL A 20 11.77 0.89 3.38
C VAL A 20 12.22 1.56 4.70
N GLY A 21 11.96 0.93 5.85
CA GLY A 21 12.38 1.43 7.16
C GLY A 21 11.53 2.59 7.70
N PRO A 22 11.81 3.06 8.92
CA PRO A 22 10.94 3.99 9.66
C PRO A 22 10.84 5.39 9.03
N THR A 23 11.82 5.80 8.24
CA THR A 23 11.80 7.07 7.50
C THR A 23 11.39 6.89 6.04
N GLY A 24 11.25 5.64 5.59
CA GLY A 24 10.87 5.30 4.23
C GLY A 24 9.37 5.45 3.99
N LYS A 25 9.00 5.55 2.72
CA LYS A 25 7.61 5.60 2.27
C LYS A 25 7.40 4.65 1.11
N ALA A 26 6.28 3.94 1.11
CA ALA A 26 5.77 3.13 0.01
C ALA A 26 4.40 3.67 -0.41
N TYR A 27 4.22 3.89 -1.71
CA TYR A 27 2.98 4.37 -2.29
C TYR A 27 2.38 3.31 -3.20
N GLY A 28 1.10 3.03 -3.03
CA GLY A 28 0.31 2.20 -3.95
C GLY A 28 -0.58 3.07 -4.82
N LEU A 29 -0.61 2.78 -6.11
CA LEU A 29 -1.53 3.38 -7.06
C LEU A 29 -2.35 2.29 -7.72
N ASP A 30 -3.67 2.44 -7.71
CA ASP A 30 -4.60 1.65 -8.51
C ASP A 30 -5.66 2.57 -9.12
N MET A 31 -6.35 2.09 -10.15
CA MET A 31 -7.28 2.90 -10.94
C MET A 31 -8.74 2.69 -10.54
N THR A 32 -9.07 1.56 -9.93
CA THR A 32 -10.47 1.22 -9.63
C THR A 32 -10.81 1.56 -8.17
N ASP A 33 -11.99 2.16 -7.96
CA ASP A 33 -12.45 2.51 -6.61
C ASP A 33 -12.57 1.28 -5.71
N GLU A 34 -12.94 0.12 -6.28
CA GLU A 34 -12.99 -1.15 -5.56
C GLU A 34 -11.61 -1.57 -5.02
N MET A 35 -10.56 -1.51 -5.86
CA MET A 35 -9.21 -1.83 -5.42
C MET A 35 -8.69 -0.82 -4.41
N LEU A 36 -8.98 0.47 -4.59
CA LEU A 36 -8.61 1.50 -3.62
C LEU A 36 -9.31 1.28 -2.27
N ALA A 37 -10.60 0.93 -2.26
CA ALA A 37 -11.32 0.62 -1.03
C ALA A 37 -10.73 -0.61 -0.33
N LEU A 38 -10.46 -1.68 -1.08
CA LEU A 38 -9.83 -2.89 -0.55
C LEU A 38 -8.42 -2.64 -0.01
N ALA A 39 -7.60 -1.86 -0.72
CA ALA A 39 -6.26 -1.49 -0.29
C ALA A 39 -6.27 -0.66 0.99
N ASN A 40 -7.20 0.30 1.10
CA ASN A 40 -7.37 1.09 2.31
C ASN A 40 -7.84 0.24 3.50
N GLU A 41 -8.71 -0.74 3.28
CA GLU A 41 -9.11 -1.69 4.33
C GLU A 41 -7.91 -2.49 4.84
N ASN A 42 -7.13 -3.06 3.92
CA ASN A 42 -5.94 -3.82 4.27
C ASN A 42 -4.89 -2.96 4.96
N LYS A 43 -4.73 -1.70 4.53
CA LYS A 43 -3.87 -0.71 5.19
C LYS A 43 -4.29 -0.46 6.63
N ARG A 44 -5.57 -0.23 6.91
CA ARG A 44 -6.10 -0.08 8.28
C ARG A 44 -5.85 -1.32 9.12
N ARG A 45 -6.16 -2.50 8.58
CA ARG A 45 -5.95 -3.80 9.26
C ARG A 45 -4.49 -4.08 9.56
N ALA A 46 -3.59 -3.64 8.69
CA ALA A 46 -2.14 -3.78 8.87
C ALA A 46 -1.52 -2.73 9.81
N GLY A 47 -2.30 -1.75 10.28
CA GLY A 47 -1.79 -0.64 11.09
C GLY A 47 -0.81 0.27 10.34
N ALA A 48 -0.86 0.27 9.00
CA ALA A 48 -0.03 1.11 8.17
C ALA A 48 -0.67 2.51 8.01
N GLN A 49 0.17 3.55 8.00
CA GLN A 49 -0.27 4.95 7.98
C GLN A 49 -0.60 5.47 6.57
#